data_AF-A0A182WF80-F1
#
_entry.id   AF-A0A182WF80-F1
#
_cell.length_a   1.000
_cell.length_b   1.000
_cell.length_c   1.000
_cell.angle_alpha   90.00
_cell.angle_beta   90.00
_cell.angle_gamma   90.00
#
_symmetry.space_group_name_H-M   'P 1'
#
loop_
_entity.id
_entity.type
_entity.pdbx_description
1 polymer ?
#
loop_
_entity_poly.entity_id
_entity_poly.type
_entity_poly.pdbx_seq_one_letter_code
_entity_poly.pdbx_strand_id
1 'polypeptide(L)' 'MRFLSFVGLLVLALVLSVNAVPPCGCPRIYRPVCGTDLKTYANQCVLDCRIDSPYGRKIDLKLLRDGHCKQEDQVEESK' A
#
# COMPACT_ATOMS: atom_id res chain seq x y z
N MET A 1 32.97 -24.85 7.39
CA MET A 1 31.69 -25.57 7.59
C MET A 1 30.84 -25.00 8.74
N ARG A 2 31.38 -24.70 9.95
CA ARG A 2 30.57 -24.13 11.06
C ARG A 2 30.28 -22.63 10.92
N PHE A 3 31.24 -21.84 10.43
CA PHE A 3 31.07 -20.39 10.18
C PHE A 3 29.95 -20.08 9.18
N LEU A 4 29.86 -20.85 8.10
CA LEU A 4 28.78 -20.71 7.11
C LEU A 4 27.40 -21.00 7.74
N SER A 5 27.36 -21.91 8.72
CA SER A 5 26.15 -22.21 9.48
C SER A 5 25.74 -21.04 10.39
N PHE A 6 26.69 -20.43 11.12
CA PHE A 6 26.42 -19.26 11.97
C PHE A 6 26.03 -18.02 11.18
N VAL A 7 26.69 -17.76 10.05
CA VAL A 7 26.33 -16.67 9.14
C VAL A 7 24.95 -16.92 8.54
N GLY A 8 24.63 -18.16 8.13
CA GLY A 8 23.31 -18.53 7.63
C GLY A 8 22.21 -18.35 8.67
N LEU A 9 22.46 -18.70 9.94
CA LEU A 9 21.50 -18.57 11.03
C LEU A 9 21.29 -17.10 11.44
N LEU A 10 22.35 -16.28 11.42
CA LEU A 10 22.26 -14.83 11.61
C LEU A 10 21.50 -14.15 10.47
N VAL A 11 21.78 -14.49 9.22
CA VAL A 11 21.07 -13.95 8.05
C VAL A 11 19.60 -14.37 8.09
N LEU A 12 19.28 -15.62 8.44
CA LEU A 12 17.91 -16.09 8.60
C LEU A 12 17.18 -15.32 9.71
N ALA A 13 17.82 -15.11 10.86
CA ALA A 13 17.25 -14.33 11.96
C ALA A 13 17.00 -12.86 11.58
N LEU A 14 17.91 -12.25 10.81
CA LEU A 14 17.76 -10.89 10.30
C LEU A 14 16.65 -10.77 9.24
N VAL A 15 16.45 -11.79 8.41
CA VAL A 15 15.40 -11.81 7.39
C VAL A 15 14.01 -12.00 7.99
N LEU A 16 13.90 -12.74 9.10
CA LEU A 16 12.63 -12.96 9.80
C LEU A 16 12.10 -11.70 10.52
N SER A 17 12.96 -10.74 10.86
CA SER A 17 12.56 -9.53 11.60
C SER A 17 12.08 -8.36 10.73
N VAL A 18 12.25 -8.42 9.40
CA VAL A 18 11.99 -7.28 8.48
C VAL A 18 10.65 -7.31 7.74
N ASN A 19 9.80 -8.32 7.94
CA ASN A 19 8.53 -8.45 7.20
C ASN A 19 7.31 -7.81 7.91
N ALA A 20 7.53 -6.97 8.93
CA ALA A 20 6.44 -6.30 9.61
C ALA A 20 6.02 -5.04 8.84
N VAL A 21 4.95 -5.14 8.03
CA VAL A 21 4.22 -3.95 7.56
C VAL A 21 3.50 -3.37 8.79
N PRO A 22 3.82 -2.14 9.23
CA PRO A 22 3.18 -1.55 10.39
C PRO A 22 1.67 -1.44 10.18
N PRO A 23 0.85 -1.68 11.22
CA PRO A 23 -0.59 -1.53 11.10
C PRO A 23 -0.94 -0.07 10.81
N CYS A 24 -1.72 0.17 9.76
CA CYS A 24 -2.22 1.51 9.46
C CYS A 24 -3.32 1.92 10.42
N GLY A 25 -3.00 2.80 11.37
CA GLY A 25 -3.99 3.43 12.25
C GLY A 25 -4.65 4.61 11.56
N CYS A 26 -5.87 4.42 11.04
CA CYS A 26 -6.66 5.51 10.44
C CYS A 26 -7.94 5.81 11.24
N PRO A 27 -8.36 7.09 11.31
CA PRO A 27 -9.63 7.45 11.90
C PRO A 27 -10.80 6.90 11.07
N ARG A 28 -11.91 6.57 11.73
CA ARG A 28 -13.14 6.09 11.08
C ARG A 28 -14.02 7.23 10.56
N ILE A 29 -13.41 8.25 9.97
CA ILE A 29 -14.10 9.39 9.37
C ILE A 29 -14.37 9.06 7.90
N TYR A 30 -15.62 9.22 7.45
CA TYR A 30 -15.98 9.01 6.06
C TYR A 30 -15.86 10.31 5.26
N ARG A 31 -14.81 10.40 4.44
CA ARG A 31 -14.50 11.51 3.52
C ARG A 31 -13.87 10.91 2.26
N PRO A 32 -14.68 10.34 1.35
CA PRO A 32 -14.19 9.45 0.31
C PRO A 32 -13.22 10.14 -0.64
N VAL A 33 -12.25 9.37 -1.15
CA VAL A 33 -11.29 9.78 -2.17
C VAL A 33 -11.15 8.69 -3.23
N CYS A 34 -10.80 9.06 -4.46
CA CYS A 34 -10.62 8.14 -5.57
C CYS A 34 -9.12 7.91 -5.81
N GLY A 35 -8.68 6.66 -5.84
CA GLY A 35 -7.32 6.29 -6.21
C GLY A 35 -7.13 6.16 -7.72
N THR A 36 -5.89 6.20 -8.19
CA THR A 36 -5.54 5.92 -9.60
C THR A 36 -5.85 4.49 -10.02
N ASP A 37 -6.07 3.58 -9.08
CA ASP A 37 -6.60 2.23 -9.33
C ASP A 37 -8.13 2.19 -9.48
N LEU A 38 -8.76 3.37 -9.58
CA LEU A 38 -10.19 3.56 -9.80
C LEU A 38 -11.06 3.00 -8.67
N LYS A 39 -10.47 2.85 -7.47
CA LYS A 39 -11.18 2.45 -6.25
C LYS A 39 -11.43 3.65 -5.36
N THR A 40 -12.60 3.64 -4.74
CA THR A 40 -12.92 4.62 -3.70
C THR A 40 -12.39 4.14 -2.35
N TYR A 41 -11.62 5.00 -1.69
CA TYR A 41 -11.13 4.81 -0.34
C TYR A 41 -11.95 5.66 0.63
N ALA A 42 -12.20 5.14 1.84
CA ALA A 42 -13.09 5.77 2.82
C ALA A 42 -12.62 7.16 3.27
N ASN A 43 -11.31 7.39 3.27
CA ASN A 43 -10.67 8.68 3.49
C ASN A 43 -9.21 8.67 3.00
N GLN A 44 -8.59 9.85 2.99
CA GLN A 44 -7.19 10.05 2.59
C GLN A 44 -6.23 9.15 3.37
N CYS A 45 -6.37 9.03 4.69
CA CYS A 45 -5.49 8.15 5.49
C CYS A 45 -5.55 6.69 5.02
N VAL A 46 -6.74 6.18 4.71
CA VAL A 46 -6.91 4.81 4.22
C VAL A 46 -6.28 4.64 2.83
N LEU A 47 -6.37 5.66 1.96
CA LEU A 47 -5.67 5.67 0.68
C LEU A 47 -4.14 5.66 0.89
N ASP A 48 -3.60 6.56 1.71
CA ASP A 48 -2.15 6.67 1.98
C ASP A 48 -1.58 5.36 2.54
N CYS A 49 -2.29 4.74 3.48
CA CYS A 49 -1.95 3.41 3.96
C CYS A 49 -1.84 2.38 2.81
N ARG A 50 -2.78 2.43 1.86
CA ARG A 50 -2.75 1.53 0.71
C ARG A 50 -1.59 1.86 -0.22
N ILE A 51 -1.27 3.14 -0.42
CA ILE A 51 -0.11 3.61 -1.19
C ILE A 51 1.18 2.99 -0.64
N ASP A 52 1.39 3.05 0.68
CA ASP A 52 2.60 2.53 1.33
C ASP A 52 2.71 0.99 1.33
N SER A 53 1.57 0.30 1.15
CA SER A 53 1.54 -1.16 1.07
C SER A 53 2.37 -1.70 -0.12
N PRO A 54 2.90 -2.93 -0.04
CA PRO A 54 3.63 -3.54 -1.17
C PRO A 54 2.82 -3.56 -2.47
N TYR A 55 1.49 -3.65 -2.38
CA TYR A 55 0.61 -3.59 -3.54
C TYR A 55 0.49 -2.17 -4.10
N GLY A 56 0.27 -1.16 -3.25
CA GLY A 56 0.16 0.23 -3.68
C GLY A 56 1.41 0.71 -4.40
N ARG A 57 2.58 0.43 -3.83
CA ARG A 57 3.88 0.73 -4.46
C ARG A 57 4.07 0.00 -5.79
N LYS A 58 3.59 -1.24 -5.93
CA LYS A 58 3.71 -2.03 -7.17
C LYS A 58 2.93 -1.42 -8.34
N ILE A 59 1.79 -0.80 -8.07
CA ILE A 59 0.92 -0.21 -9.11
C ILE A 59 1.08 1.32 -9.22
N ASP A 60 2.04 1.91 -8.49
CA ASP A 60 2.20 3.35 -8.36
C ASP A 60 0.87 4.05 -7.99
N LEU A 61 0.17 3.49 -6.99
CA LEU A 61 -1.11 4.00 -6.51
C LEU A 61 -0.95 5.44 -6.02
N LYS A 62 -1.80 6.33 -6.52
CA LYS A 62 -1.87 7.74 -6.13
C LYS A 62 -3.31 8.15 -5.90
N LEU A 63 -3.50 9.32 -5.33
CA LEU A 63 -4.77 10.02 -5.36
C LEU A 63 -5.07 10.42 -6.82
N LEU A 64 -6.22 10.01 -7.33
CA LEU A 64 -6.75 10.50 -8.60
C LEU A 64 -7.49 11.82 -8.36
N ARG A 65 -8.43 11.84 -7.39
CA ARG A 65 -9.17 13.04 -6.98
C ARG A 65 -9.91 12.85 -5.66
N ASP A 66 -10.39 13.96 -5.10
CA ASP A 66 -11.34 13.95 -3.99
C ASP A 66 -12.71 13.38 -4.39
N GLY A 67 -13.40 12.78 -3.41
CA GLY A 67 -14.71 12.18 -3.59
C GLY A 67 -14.67 10.75 -4.12
N HIS A 68 -15.83 10.24 -4.51
CA HIS A 68 -15.94 8.89 -5.06
C HIS A 68 -15.38 8.78 -6.49
N CYS A 69 -14.95 7.58 -6.84
CA CYS A 69 -14.73 7.24 -8.24
C CYS A 69 -16.07 7.19 -8.99
N LYS A 70 -16.05 7.62 -10.25
CA LYS A 70 -17.17 7.63 -11.18
C LYS A 70 -16.84 6.70 -12.35
N GLN A 71 -17.85 6.43 -13.19
CA GLN A 71 -17.71 5.52 -14.33
C GLN A 71 -16.75 6.09 -15.39
N GLU A 72 -16.71 7.42 -15.53
CA GLU A 72 -15.85 8.14 -16.47
C GLU A 72 -14.35 8.00 -16.13
N ASP A 73 -14.03 7.75 -14.87
CA ASP A 73 -12.64 7.61 -14.42
C ASP A 73 -11.97 6.38 -15.04
N GLN A 74 -12.77 5.36 -15.36
CA GLN A 74 -12.29 4.16 -16.03
C GLN A 74 -11.99 4.38 -17.52
N VAL A 75 -12.42 5.52 -18.07
CA VAL A 75 -12.25 5.88 -19.48
C VAL A 75 -11.02 6.77 -19.68
N GLU A 76 -10.58 7.48 -18.63
CA GLU A 76 -9.44 8.41 -18.68
C GLU A 76 -8.07 7.69 -18.71
N GLU A 77 -8.04 6.38 -18.45
CA GLU A 77 -6.85 5.54 -18.60
C GLU A 77 -6.62 5.04 -20.05
N SER A 78 -7.54 5.36 -20.98
CA SER A 78 -7.51 4.93 -22.40
C SER A 78 -7.24 6.05 -23.42
N LYS A 79 -6.75 7.21 -22.98
CA LYS A 79 -6.38 8.31 -23.89
C LYS A 79 -4.89 8.65 -23.81
#